data_AF-A0A2E9R8R4-F1
#
_entry.id   AF-A0A2E9R8R4-F1
#
_cell.length_a   1.000
_cell.length_b   1.000
_cell.length_c   1.000
_cell.angle_alpha   90.00
_cell.angle_beta   90.00
_cell.angle_gamma   90.00
#
_symmetry.space_group_name_H-M   'P 1'
#
loop_
_entity.id
_entity.type
_entity.pdbx_description
1 polymer ?
#
loop_
_entity_poly.entity_id
_entity_poly.type
_entity_poly.pdbx_seq_one_letter_code
_entity_poly.pdbx_strand_id
1 'polypeptide(L)' 'MAQITPPVGFNLFVIQGLTGETIGRVARAALPFFIIMFIMAMLIALVPDIVMFLPNAIKLRG' A
#
# COMPACT_ATOMS: atom_id res chain seq x y z
N MET A 1 -5.60 -15.66 -3.78
CA MET A 1 -4.37 -15.71 -2.95
C MET A 1 -3.56 -14.48 -3.28
N ALA A 2 -3.83 -13.38 -2.58
CA ALA A 2 -3.39 -12.05 -2.98
C ALA A 2 -1.87 -11.89 -2.78
N GLN A 3 -1.13 -11.83 -3.89
CA GLN A 3 0.25 -11.35 -3.93
C GLN A 3 0.31 -9.81 -4.01
N ILE A 4 -0.72 -9.11 -3.51
CA ILE A 4 -0.56 -7.75 -2.96
C ILE A 4 0.32 -7.82 -1.69
N THR A 5 0.40 -9.01 -1.11
CA THR A 5 1.38 -9.44 -0.11
C THR A 5 2.20 -10.62 -0.65
N PRO A 6 3.41 -10.43 -1.20
CA PRO A 6 4.55 -10.99 -0.49
C PRO A 6 4.50 -10.36 0.91
N PRO A 7 4.56 -11.12 2.02
CA PRO A 7 4.43 -10.54 3.36
C PRO A 7 5.32 -9.30 3.42
N VAL A 8 4.87 -8.15 3.91
CA VAL A 8 5.68 -6.91 3.85
C VAL A 8 7.09 -7.15 4.40
N GLY A 9 7.20 -8.05 5.39
CA GLY A 9 8.47 -8.62 5.85
C GLY A 9 9.33 -9.28 4.76
N PHE A 10 8.79 -10.10 3.86
CA PHE A 10 9.52 -10.67 2.71
C PHE A 10 10.21 -9.61 1.85
N ASN A 11 9.52 -8.52 1.47
CA ASN A 11 10.16 -7.47 0.68
C ASN A 11 11.30 -6.79 1.47
N LEU A 12 11.10 -6.58 2.78
CA LEU A 12 12.15 -6.04 3.66
C LEU A 12 13.32 -7.03 3.84
N PHE A 13 13.05 -8.34 3.93
CA PHE A 13 14.05 -9.40 4.03
C PHE A 13 14.83 -9.60 2.73
N VAL A 14 14.17 -9.50 1.57
CA VAL A 14 14.82 -9.52 0.25
C VAL A 14 15.78 -8.34 0.15
N ILE A 15 15.35 -7.12 0.48
CA ILE A 15 16.22 -5.94 0.45
C ILE A 15 17.35 -6.06 1.48
N GLN A 16 17.07 -6.54 2.69
CA GLN A 16 18.12 -6.84 3.68
C GLN A 16 19.15 -7.83 3.13
N GLY A 17 18.72 -8.91 2.48
CA GLY A 17 19.61 -9.92 1.89
C GLY A 17 20.46 -9.37 0.73
N LEU A 18 19.92 -8.43 -0.04
CA LEU A 18 20.65 -7.78 -1.15
C LEU A 18 21.60 -6.66 -0.69
N THR A 19 21.27 -5.96 0.40
CA THR A 19 21.99 -4.76 0.84
C THR A 19 22.91 -4.98 2.04
N GLY A 20 22.68 -6.04 2.83
CA GLY A 20 23.34 -6.27 4.11
C GLY A 20 22.89 -5.33 5.23
N GLU A 21 21.94 -4.43 4.97
CA GLU A 21 21.44 -3.47 5.95
C GLU A 21 20.50 -4.12 6.95
N THR A 22 20.43 -3.57 8.17
CA THR A 22 19.50 -4.07 9.18
C THR A 22 18.05 -3.88 8.73
N ILE A 23 17.18 -4.85 9.06
CA ILE A 23 15.75 -4.76 8.75
C ILE A 23 15.10 -3.48 9.27
N GLY A 24 15.53 -2.98 10.43
CA GLY A 24 15.04 -1.72 11.00
C GLY A 24 15.38 -0.50 10.16
N ARG A 25 16.56 -0.48 9.52
CA ARG A 25 16.96 0.60 8.61
C ARG A 25 16.14 0.57 7.32
N VAL A 26 15.97 -0.61 6.73
CA VAL A 26 15.16 -0.81 5.52
C VAL A 26 13.69 -0.45 5.80
N ALA A 27 13.14 -0.89 6.94
CA ALA A 27 11.78 -0.56 7.35
C ALA A 27 11.59 0.96 7.55
N ARG A 28 12.56 1.64 8.18
CA ARG A 28 12.51 3.10 8.36
C ARG A 28 12.58 3.84 7.02
N ALA A 29 13.36 3.35 6.08
CA ALA A 29 13.43 3.90 4.73
C ALA A 29 12.10 3.71 3.95
N ALA A 30 11.37 2.62 4.20
CA ALA A 30 10.07 2.36 3.59
C ALA A 30 8.90 3.08 4.28
N LEU A 31 9.08 3.54 5.52
CA LEU A 31 8.04 4.16 6.34
C LEU A 31 7.32 5.35 5.69
N PRO A 32 7.98 6.29 4.97
CA PRO A 32 7.29 7.40 4.32
C PRO A 32 6.24 6.94 3.29
N PHE A 33 6.57 5.91 2.51
CA PHE A 33 5.65 5.33 1.54
C PHE A 33 4.45 4.66 2.23
N PHE A 34 4.72 3.94 3.32
CA PHE A 34 3.66 3.33 4.12
C PHE A 34 2.69 4.39 4.67
N ILE A 35 3.20 5.53 5.15
CA ILE A 35 2.37 6.64 5.64
C ILE A 35 1.48 7.19 4.53
N ILE A 36 2.03 7.42 3.33
CA ILE A 36 1.24 7.90 2.18
C ILE A 36 0.13 6.91 1.83
N MET A 37 0.44 5.61 1.78
CA MET A 37 -0.55 4.57 1.53
C MET A 37 -1.64 4.53 2.61
N PHE A 38 -1.25 4.65 3.88
CA PHE A 38 -2.18 4.66 5.00
C PHE A 38 -3.11 5.87 4.97
N ILE A 39 -2.57 7.07 4.69
CA ILE A 39 -3.37 8.29 4.52
C ILE A 39 -4.36 8.14 3.36
N MET A 40 -3.92 7.59 2.22
CA MET A 40 -4.80 7.37 1.09
C MET A 40 -5.91 6.36 1.41
N ALA A 41 -5.59 5.29 2.12
CA ALA A 41 -6.57 4.32 2.60
C ALA A 41 -7.61 4.97 3.53
N MET A 42 -7.16 5.81 4.47
CA MET A 42 -8.04 6.58 5.36
C MET A 42 -8.90 7.58 4.57
N LEU A 43 -8.34 8.27 3.58
CA LEU A 43 -9.09 9.19 2.72
C LEU A 43 -10.20 8.47 1.98
N ILE A 44 -9.92 7.32 1.38
CA ILE A 44 -10.92 6.52 0.67
C ILE A 44 -11.98 5.98 1.64
N ALA A 45 -11.57 5.54 2.83
CA ALA A 45 -12.48 5.00 3.84
C ALA A 45 -13.44 6.06 4.41
N LEU A 46 -12.98 7.30 4.57
CA LEU A 46 -13.78 8.38 5.15
C LEU A 46 -14.50 9.24 4.10
N VAL A 47 -13.93 9.37 2.90
CA VAL A 47 -14.45 10.17 1.80
C VAL A 47 -14.49 9.32 0.53
N PRO A 48 -15.47 8.40 0.42
CA PRO A 48 -15.52 7.43 -0.68
C PRO A 48 -15.73 8.11 -2.04
N ASP A 49 -16.35 9.29 -2.08
CA ASP A 49 -16.67 10.02 -3.31
C ASP A 49 -15.43 10.32 -4.18
N ILE A 50 -14.24 10.40 -3.57
CA ILE A 50 -12.96 10.62 -4.28
C ILE A 50 -12.70 9.51 -5.31
N VAL A 51 -13.21 8.30 -5.09
CA VAL A 51 -12.99 7.13 -5.96
C VAL A 51 -14.26 6.59 -6.61
N MET A 52 -15.40 7.27 -6.44
CA MET A 52 -16.71 6.77 -6.89
C MET A 52 -17.02 7.02 -8.38
N PHE A 53 -16.13 7.67 -9.14
CA PHE A 53 -16.37 7.93 -10.57
C PHE A 53 -16.70 6.65 -11.35
N LEU A 54 -15.83 5.62 -11.26
CA LEU A 54 -16.02 4.37 -11.99
C LEU A 54 -17.21 3.54 -11.46
N PRO A 55 -17.39 3.34 -10.14
CA PRO A 55 -18.59 2.67 -9.60
C PRO A 55 -19.90 3.30 -10.06
N ASN A 56 -19.99 4.63 -10.07
CA ASN A 56 -21.19 5.35 -10.51
C ASN A 56 -21.41 5.20 -12.02
N ALA A 57 -20.34 5.27 -12.82
CA ALA A 57 -20.40 5.08 -14.27
C ALA A 57 -20.88 3.67 -14.69
N ILE A 58 -20.54 2.64 -13.91
CA ILE A 58 -20.99 1.26 -14.16
C ILE A 58 -22.46 1.06 -13.71
N LYS A 59 -22.86 1.61 -12.55
CA LYS A 59 -24.26 1.54 -12.08
C LYS A 59 -25.26 2.19 -13.05
N LEU A 60 -24.86 3.23 -13.78
CA LEU A 60 -25.70 3.93 -14.76
C LEU A 60 -25.95 3.14 -16.06
N ARG A 61 -25.22 2.04 -16.28
CA ARG A 61 -25.31 1.21 -17.50
C ARG A 61 -25.99 -0.14 -17.29
N GLY A 62 -26.37 -0.48 -16.06
CA GLY A 62 -27.04 -1.73 -15.69
C GLY A 62 -28.54 -1.56 -15.50
#